data_AF-A0A941HY89-F1
#
_entry.id   AF-A0A941HY89-F1
#
_cell.length_a   1.000
_cell.length_b   1.000
_cell.length_c   1.000
_cell.angle_alpha   90.00
_cell.angle_beta   90.00
_cell.angle_gamma   90.00
#
_symmetry.space_group_name_H-M   'P 1'
#
loop_
_entity.id
_entity.type
_entity.pdbx_description
1 polymer ?
#
loop_
_entity_poly.entity_id
_entity_poly.type
_entity_poly.pdbx_seq_one_letter_code
_entity_poly.pdbx_strand_id
1 'polypeptide(L)'
;MRAGQLKLKIQLLCGDDLAIGPGKADLLEAIDREGSISGGGRAMGMSYRRTWLLVDTMNRCWTTPLVEATPGGGQQKGARLTDAGREVLFAYRTLEAQLLGAADSPALAVLSGLLLADPKPPRQGVSPGTSSAGKSAGRSRKSDP
;
A
#
# COMPACT_ATOMS: atom_id res chain seq x y z
N MET A 1 -3.22 8.01 -1.13
CA MET A 1 -3.78 9.18 -1.85
C MET A 1 -4.17 8.80 -3.28
N ARG A 2 -5.25 9.37 -3.83
CA ARG A 2 -5.77 9.09 -5.19
C ARG A 2 -6.25 10.38 -5.85
N ALA A 3 -5.91 10.61 -7.12
CA ALA A 3 -6.47 11.66 -7.98
C ALA A 3 -6.96 11.02 -9.29
N GLY A 4 -8.27 11.00 -9.53
CA GLY A 4 -8.84 10.31 -10.69
C GLY A 4 -8.43 8.83 -10.76
N GLN A 5 -7.77 8.42 -11.86
CA GLN A 5 -7.21 7.07 -12.00
C GLN A 5 -5.81 6.89 -11.36
N LEU A 6 -5.16 7.97 -10.91
CA LEU A 6 -3.82 7.92 -10.31
C LEU A 6 -3.90 7.59 -8.82
N LYS A 7 -3.18 6.55 -8.39
CA LYS A 7 -2.95 6.24 -6.98
C LYS A 7 -1.46 6.40 -6.67
N LEU A 8 -1.13 7.35 -5.80
CA LEU A 8 0.23 7.53 -5.30
C LEU A 8 0.35 6.96 -3.89
N LYS A 9 1.51 6.36 -3.61
CA LYS A 9 1.87 5.83 -2.30
C LYS A 9 3.29 6.28 -1.98
N ILE A 10 3.39 7.27 -1.10
CA ILE A 10 4.68 7.85 -0.70
C ILE A 10 5.19 7.06 0.49
N GLN A 11 6.43 6.61 0.42
CA GLN A 11 7.06 5.77 1.44
C GLN A 11 8.51 6.22 1.60
N LEU A 12 8.89 6.59 2.82
CA LEU A 12 10.25 6.97 3.16
C LEU A 12 10.90 5.81 3.92
N LEU A 13 12.13 5.48 3.54
CA LEU A 13 12.91 4.39 4.10
C LEU A 13 14.02 4.93 5.00
N CYS A 14 14.34 4.18 6.06
CA CYS A 14 15.54 4.34 6.87
C CYS A 14 16.29 3.01 6.80
N GLY A 15 17.32 2.93 5.94
CA GLY A 15 17.87 1.63 5.54
C GLY A 15 16.80 0.76 4.86
N ASP A 16 16.61 -0.45 5.37
CA ASP A 16 15.57 -1.38 4.89
C ASP A 16 14.21 -1.21 5.58
N ASP A 17 14.15 -0.38 6.63
CA ASP A 17 12.92 -0.14 7.38
C ASP A 17 12.06 0.96 6.75
N LEU A 18 10.74 0.72 6.71
CA LEU A 18 9.77 1.73 6.30
C LEU A 18 9.55 2.75 7.43
N ALA A 19 10.29 3.86 7.41
CA ALA A 19 10.23 4.92 8.40
C ALA A 19 8.84 5.57 8.49
N ILE A 20 8.28 6.00 7.35
CA ILE A 20 6.93 6.54 7.28
C ILE A 20 6.28 6.27 5.91
N GLY A 21 4.95 6.21 5.91
CA GLY A 21 4.08 6.06 4.76
C GLY A 21 2.63 6.22 5.19
N PRO A 22 1.63 6.00 4.31
CA PRO A 22 0.26 6.42 4.59
C PRO A 22 -0.29 5.82 5.88
N GLY A 23 -0.16 4.50 6.05
CA GLY A 23 -0.67 3.83 7.24
C GLY A 23 0.08 4.16 8.54
N LYS A 24 1.33 4.63 8.47
CA LYS A 24 2.08 5.09 9.65
C LYS A 24 1.69 6.53 10.02
N ALA A 25 1.49 7.39 9.02
CA ALA A 25 0.96 8.74 9.22
C ALA A 25 -0.47 8.70 9.79
N ASP A 26 -1.34 7.85 9.24
CA ASP A 26 -2.69 7.62 9.76
C ASP A 26 -2.67 7.14 11.22
N LEU A 27 -1.68 6.31 11.58
CA LEU A 27 -1.50 5.86 12.96
C LEU A 27 -1.04 6.97 13.89
N LEU A 28 -0.13 7.85 13.47
CA LEU A 28 0.28 9.01 14.27
C LEU A 28 -0.92 9.93 14.54
N GLU A 29 -1.76 10.22 13.53
CA GLU A 29 -3.00 10.99 13.70
C GLU A 29 -3.99 10.32 14.65
N ALA A 30 -4.15 9.00 14.52
CA ALA A 30 -5.03 8.25 15.41
C ALA A 30 -4.51 8.26 16.85
N ILE A 31 -3.20 8.11 17.07
CA ILE A 31 -2.63 8.20 18.42
C ILE A 31 -2.83 9.59 19.02
N ASP A 32 -2.63 10.64 18.22
CA ASP A 32 -2.82 12.02 18.68
C ASP A 32 -4.27 12.29 19.10
N ARG A 33 -5.24 11.80 18.32
CA ARG A 33 -6.67 11.94 18.62
C ARG A 33 -7.11 11.11 19.82
N GLU A 34 -6.67 9.86 19.91
CA GLU A 34 -7.13 8.90 20.93
C GLU A 34 -6.33 8.98 22.24
N GLY A 35 -5.21 9.70 22.26
CA GLY A 35 -4.33 9.85 23.43
C GLY A 35 -3.66 8.57 23.89
N SER A 36 -3.64 7.50 23.07
CA SER A 36 -2.99 6.24 23.42
C SER A 36 -2.66 5.39 22.19
N ILE A 37 -1.57 4.61 22.28
CA ILE A 37 -1.17 3.65 21.23
C ILE A 37 -2.29 2.62 21.00
N SER A 38 -2.88 2.09 22.07
CA SER A 38 -3.95 1.08 21.95
C SER A 38 -5.24 1.67 21.39
N GLY A 39 -5.58 2.92 21.74
CA GLY A 39 -6.70 3.66 21.15
C GLY A 39 -6.51 3.86 19.65
N GLY A 40 -5.36 4.40 19.23
CA GLY A 40 -5.05 4.61 17.81
C GLY A 40 -5.09 3.32 16.99
N GLY A 41 -4.52 2.23 17.53
CA GLY A 41 -4.59 0.90 16.91
C GLY A 41 -6.03 0.40 16.74
N ARG A 42 -6.87 0.50 17.79
CA ARG A 42 -8.28 0.10 17.73
C ARG A 42 -9.08 0.92 16.72
N ALA A 43 -8.87 2.24 16.67
CA ALA A 43 -9.53 3.12 15.71
C ALA A 43 -9.23 2.75 14.24
N MET A 44 -8.08 2.10 13.99
CA MET A 44 -7.68 1.62 12.68
C MET A 44 -7.95 0.11 12.45
N GLY A 45 -8.65 -0.56 13.37
CA GLY A 45 -8.90 -2.00 13.27
C GLY A 45 -7.65 -2.87 13.36
N MET A 46 -6.57 -2.37 13.97
CA MET A 46 -5.29 -3.08 14.08
C MET A 46 -5.15 -3.78 15.43
N SER A 47 -4.46 -4.93 15.43
CA SER A 47 -4.07 -5.59 16.68
C SER A 47 -3.06 -4.74 17.44
N TYR A 48 -3.07 -4.87 18.77
CA TYR A 48 -2.12 -4.16 19.63
C TYR A 48 -0.66 -4.45 19.22
N ARG A 49 -0.31 -5.72 18.97
CA ARG A 49 1.04 -6.12 18.52
C ARG A 49 1.44 -5.41 17.23
N ARG A 50 0.57 -5.37 16.22
CA ARG A 50 0.86 -4.69 14.95
C ARG A 50 1.08 -3.20 15.17
N THR A 51 0.22 -2.58 15.97
CA THR A 51 0.29 -1.15 16.29
C THR A 51 1.60 -0.80 16.97
N TRP A 52 1.98 -1.59 17.98
CA TRP A 52 3.23 -1.40 18.71
C TRP A 52 4.45 -1.55 17.80
N LEU A 53 4.50 -2.56 16.93
CA LEU A 53 5.59 -2.72 15.95
C LEU A 53 5.73 -1.51 15.01
N LEU A 54 4.62 -0.93 14.55
CA LEU A 54 4.67 0.26 13.70
C LEU A 54 5.22 1.47 14.45
N VAL A 55 4.78 1.68 15.70
CA VAL A 55 5.28 2.76 16.56
C VAL A 55 6.76 2.57 16.87
N ASP A 56 7.17 1.36 17.21
CA ASP A 56 8.56 1.00 17.50
C ASP A 56 9.48 1.18 16.29
N THR A 57 9.05 0.79 15.08
CA THR A 57 9.78 1.12 13.84
C THR A 57 9.92 2.63 13.68
N MET A 58 8.83 3.39 13.82
CA MET A 58 8.87 4.85 13.70
C MET A 58 9.85 5.47 14.70
N ASN A 59 9.76 5.12 15.97
CA ASN A 59 10.63 5.70 17.01
C ASN A 59 12.12 5.43 16.80
N ARG A 60 12.48 4.37 16.06
CA ARG A 60 13.89 4.02 15.77
C ARG A 60 14.40 4.60 14.45
N CYS A 61 13.52 5.06 13.55
CA CYS A 61 13.91 5.59 12.24
C CYS A 61 14.26 7.09 12.24
N TRP A 62 13.98 7.80 13.33
CA TRP A 62 14.17 9.24 13.44
C TRP A 62 15.12 9.59 14.58
N THR A 63 15.73 10.77 14.51
CA THR A 63 16.70 11.27 15.52
C THR A 63 16.08 11.40 16.92
N THR A 64 14.77 11.63 16.98
CA THR A 64 13.98 11.68 18.21
C THR A 64 12.77 10.76 18.05
N PRO A 65 12.34 10.03 19.10
CA PRO A 65 11.10 9.25 19.05
C PRO A 65 9.91 10.11 18.63
N LEU A 66 9.05 9.57 17.77
CA LEU A 66 7.84 10.28 17.30
C LEU A 66 6.68 10.15 18.28
N VAL A 67 6.62 9.04 19.03
CA VAL A 67 5.57 8.76 20.02
C VAL A 67 6.22 8.48 21.37
N GLU A 68 5.76 9.18 22.40
CA GLU A 68 6.14 8.92 23.79
C GLU A 68 4.96 8.35 24.58
N ALA A 69 5.24 7.32 25.39
CA ALA A 69 4.29 6.78 26.34
C ALA A 69 4.63 7.31 27.72
N THR A 70 3.65 7.84 28.46
CA THR A 70 3.87 8.28 29.85
C THR A 70 3.57 7.11 30.79
N PRO A 71 4.57 6.57 31.52
CA PRO A 71 4.32 5.56 32.53
C PRO A 71 3.70 6.22 33.78
N GLY A 72 2.53 5.77 34.24
CA GLY A 72 2.02 6.19 35.56
C GLY A 72 0.50 6.30 35.68
N GLY A 73 0.01 6.06 36.90
CA GLY A 73 -1.39 5.95 37.31
C GLY A 73 -2.23 7.24 37.36
N GLY A 74 -1.80 8.37 36.78
CA GLY A 74 -2.43 9.69 36.95
C GLY A 74 -3.37 10.17 35.82
N GLN A 75 -3.77 11.45 35.84
CA GLN A 75 -4.62 12.11 34.83
C GLN A 75 -3.99 12.18 33.42
N GLN A 76 -2.67 11.99 33.31
CA GLN A 76 -1.90 11.99 32.05
C GLN A 76 -1.53 10.57 31.57
N LYS A 77 -2.44 9.60 31.73
CA LYS A 77 -2.26 8.24 31.19
C LYS A 77 -2.31 8.27 29.66
N GLY A 78 -1.36 7.60 29.02
CA GLY A 78 -1.48 7.28 27.60
C GLY A 78 -0.19 7.47 26.80
N ALA A 79 -0.37 7.74 25.53
CA ALA A 79 0.71 8.02 24.59
C ALA A 79 0.34 9.20 23.72
N ARG A 80 1.33 10.04 23.42
CA ARG A 80 1.16 11.25 22.62
C ARG A 80 2.29 11.37 21.61
N LEU A 81 2.04 12.15 20.57
CA LEU A 81 3.11 12.56 19.67
C LEU A 81 4.04 13.50 20.41
N THR A 82 5.35 13.30 20.21
CA THR A 82 6.36 14.30 20.53
C THR A 82 6.26 15.46 19.53
N ASP A 83 6.95 16.58 19.81
CA ASP A 83 7.02 17.68 18.86
C ASP A 83 7.61 17.23 17.51
N ALA A 84 8.65 16.39 17.54
CA ALA A 84 9.20 15.75 16.34
C ALA A 84 8.18 14.86 15.63
N GLY A 85 7.35 14.12 16.37
CA GLY A 85 6.25 13.33 15.82
C GLY A 85 5.23 14.17 15.06
N ARG A 86 4.86 15.33 15.61
CA ARG A 86 3.95 16.29 14.96
C ARG A 86 4.59 16.92 13.73
N GLU A 87 5.85 17.29 13.81
CA GLU A 87 6.60 17.88 12.69
C GLU A 87 6.71 16.90 11.52
N VAL A 88 7.11 15.65 11.78
CA VAL A 88 7.20 14.60 10.77
C VAL A 88 5.84 14.32 10.13
N LEU A 89 4.78 14.21 10.93
CA LEU A 89 3.43 14.01 10.42
C LEU A 89 2.99 15.17 9.51
N PHE A 90 3.19 16.41 9.96
CA PHE A 90 2.88 17.60 9.18
C PHE A 90 3.64 17.62 7.86
N ALA A 91 4.96 17.45 7.89
CA ALA A 91 5.81 17.42 6.70
C ALA A 91 5.39 16.32 5.72
N TYR A 92 5.07 15.12 6.21
CA TYR A 92 4.58 14.02 5.39
C TYR A 92 3.25 14.37 4.70
N ARG A 93 2.28 14.95 5.41
CA ARG A 93 1.00 15.36 4.83
C ARG A 93 1.15 16.52 3.83
N THR A 94 2.04 17.46 4.10
CA THR A 94 2.38 18.53 3.15
C THR A 94 2.98 17.95 1.86
N LEU A 95 3.91 16.99 1.97
CA LEU A 95 4.48 16.31 0.82
C LEU A 95 3.43 15.52 0.02
N GLU A 96 2.51 14.82 0.70
CA GLU A 96 1.36 14.18 0.04
C GLU A 96 0.53 15.21 -0.73
N ALA A 97 0.19 16.36 -0.15
CA ALA A 97 -0.60 17.39 -0.82
C ALA A 97 0.12 17.98 -2.05
N GLN A 98 1.42 18.27 -1.95
CA GLN A 98 2.21 18.83 -3.05
C GLN A 98 2.30 17.87 -4.24
N LEU A 99 2.54 16.58 -3.98
CA LEU A 99 2.61 15.57 -5.04
C LEU A 99 1.25 15.26 -5.66
N LEU A 100 0.16 15.50 -4.93
CA LEU A 100 -1.18 15.45 -5.51
C LEU A 100 -1.45 16.63 -6.44
N GLY A 101 -1.00 17.83 -6.08
CA GLY A 101 -1.12 19.02 -6.95
C GLY A 101 -0.37 18.85 -8.29
N ALA A 102 0.70 18.05 -8.31
CA ALA A 102 1.41 17.69 -9.53
C ALA A 102 0.63 16.70 -10.45
N ALA A 103 -0.55 16.22 -10.03
CA ALA A 103 -1.40 15.36 -10.85
C ALA A 103 -1.97 16.08 -12.07
N ASP A 104 -2.00 17.41 -12.10
CA ASP A 104 -2.33 18.21 -13.28
C ASP A 104 -1.15 18.29 -14.26
N SER A 105 -0.56 17.14 -14.58
CA SER A 105 0.55 17.03 -15.51
C SER A 105 0.06 16.67 -16.92
N PRO A 106 0.66 17.25 -17.99
CA PRO A 106 0.36 16.85 -19.37
C PRO A 106 0.56 15.35 -19.62
N ALA A 107 1.54 14.74 -18.94
CA ALA A 107 1.80 13.31 -19.03
C ALA A 107 0.63 12.47 -18.47
N LEU A 108 0.05 12.87 -17.34
CA LEU A 108 -1.12 12.17 -16.79
C LEU A 108 -2.33 12.32 -17.71
N ALA A 109 -2.54 13.49 -18.31
CA ALA A 109 -3.63 13.69 -19.27
C ALA A 109 -3.54 12.73 -20.47
N VAL A 110 -2.34 12.53 -21.03
CA VAL A 110 -2.11 11.55 -22.10
C VAL A 110 -2.42 10.12 -21.62
N LEU A 111 -1.89 9.70 -20.47
CA LEU A 111 -2.12 8.36 -19.94
C LEU A 111 -3.60 8.11 -19.64
N SER A 112 -4.28 9.06 -18.98
CA SER A 112 -5.71 8.98 -18.68
C SER A 112 -6.57 8.96 -19.95
N GLY A 113 -6.18 9.68 -21.01
CA GLY A 113 -6.88 9.65 -22.30
C GLY A 113 -6.73 8.32 -23.05
N LEU A 114 -5.66 7.57 -22.78
CA LEU A 114 -5.42 6.24 -23.36
C LEU A 114 -5.97 5.10 -22.50
N LEU A 115 -6.33 5.37 -21.25
CA LEU A 115 -6.84 4.36 -20.32
C LEU A 115 -8.29 4.00 -20.67
N LEU A 116 -8.59 2.71 -20.69
CA LEU A 116 -9.98 2.24 -20.81
C LEU A 116 -10.73 2.45 -19.48
N ALA A 117 -12.05 2.66 -19.55
CA ALA A 117 -12.90 2.69 -18.37
C ALA A 117 -12.91 1.35 -17.63
N ASP A 118 -12.95 0.25 -18.41
CA ASP A 118 -12.91 -1.12 -17.92
C ASP A 118 -11.85 -1.94 -18.68
N PRO A 119 -11.16 -2.87 -18.00
CA PRO A 119 -10.19 -3.73 -18.65
C PRO A 119 -10.89 -4.69 -19.64
N LYS A 120 -10.27 -4.91 -20.80
CA LYS A 120 -10.72 -5.98 -21.70
C LYS A 120 -10.63 -7.33 -20.98
N PRO A 121 -11.56 -8.27 -21.24
CA PRO A 121 -11.45 -9.61 -20.68
C PRO A 121 -10.09 -10.24 -21.05
N PRO A 122 -9.50 -11.08 -20.18
CA PRO A 122 -8.28 -11.82 -20.51
C PRO A 122 -8.48 -12.55 -21.83
N ARG A 123 -7.50 -12.49 -22.74
CA ARG A 123 -7.57 -13.27 -23.98
C ARG A 123 -7.60 -14.75 -23.59
N GLN A 124 -8.70 -15.44 -23.91
CA GLN A 124 -8.76 -16.89 -23.78
C GLN A 124 -7.66 -17.48 -24.67
N GLY A 125 -6.94 -18.47 -24.12
CA GLY A 125 -5.63 -18.90 -24.60
C GLY A 125 -5.57 -19.16 -26.11
N VAL A 126 -4.42 -18.82 -26.70
CA VAL A 126 -3.96 -19.52 -27.90
C VAL A 126 -3.78 -20.97 -27.47
N SER A 127 -4.80 -21.81 -27.66
CA SER A 127 -4.62 -23.25 -27.60
C SER A 127 -3.47 -23.59 -28.56
N PRO A 128 -2.41 -24.28 -28.12
CA PRO A 128 -1.44 -24.83 -29.05
C PRO A 128 -2.22 -25.78 -29.95
N GLY A 129 -2.31 -25.46 -31.23
CA GLY A 129 -2.99 -26.29 -32.21
C GLY A 129 -2.42 -27.70 -32.13
N THR A 130 -3.26 -28.67 -31.74
CA THR A 130 -2.98 -30.07 -31.99
C THR A 130 -3.01 -30.26 -33.50
N SER A 131 -1.82 -30.32 -34.08
CA SER A 131 -1.60 -30.79 -35.45
C SER A 131 -2.28 -32.15 -35.61
N SER A 132 -3.31 -32.20 -36.46
CA SER A 132 -3.90 -33.43 -36.94
C SER A 132 -2.92 -34.10 -37.92
N ALA A 133 -2.00 -34.90 -37.38
CA ALA A 133 -1.27 -35.87 -38.18
C ALA A 133 -2.25 -36.92 -38.70
N GLY A 134 -2.61 -36.80 -39.99
CA GLY A 134 -3.42 -37.77 -40.71
C GLY A 134 -2.80 -39.16 -40.64
N LYS A 135 -3.55 -40.13 -40.12
CA LYS A 135 -3.24 -41.55 -40.28
C LYS A 135 -3.87 -42.03 -41.59
N SER A 136 -3.08 -41.98 -42.66
CA SER A 136 -3.28 -42.79 -43.87
C SER A 136 -2.55 -44.12 -43.70
N ALA A 137 -3.30 -45.18 -43.41
CA ALA A 137 -2.87 -46.57 -43.61
C ALA A 137 -4.16 -47.32 -43.94
N GLY A 138 -4.34 -47.90 -45.12
CA GLY A 138 -3.40 -48.80 -45.76
C GLY A 138 -4.15 -50.12 -45.90
N ARG A 139 -4.97 -50.18 -46.95
CA ARG A 139 -5.90 -51.26 -47.31
C ARG A 139 -5.12 -52.57 -47.52
N SER A 140 -5.31 -53.56 -46.64
CA SER A 140 -4.77 -54.91 -46.86
C SER A 140 -5.90 -55.87 -47.27
N ARG A 141 -5.75 -56.38 -48.49
CA ARG A 141 -6.60 -57.38 -49.14
C ARG A 141 -6.38 -58.74 -48.46
N LYS A 142 -7.44 -59.52 -48.31
CA LYS A 142 -7.41 -60.97 -48.53
C LYS A 142 -8.80 -61.44 -48.93
N SER A 143 -8.86 -61.92 -50.17
CA SER A 143 -9.96 -62.60 -50.83
C SER A 143 -9.81 -64.11 -50.61
N ASP A 144 -10.93 -64.71 -50.17
CA ASP A 144 -11.49 -66.04 -50.49
C ASP A 144 -10.72 -67.32 -50.15
N PRO A 145 -11.41 -68.49 -50.09
CA PRO A 145 -12.87 -68.74 -50.16
C PRO A 145 -13.49 -69.24 -48.84
#